data_AF-A0A081REY7-F1
#
_entry.id   AF-A0A081REY7-F1
#
_cell.length_a   1.000
_cell.length_b   1.000
_cell.length_c   1.000
_cell.angle_alpha   90.00
_cell.angle_beta   90.00
_cell.angle_gamma   90.00
#
_symmetry.space_group_name_H-M   'P 1'
#
loop_
_entity.id
_entity.type
_entity.pdbx_description
1 polymer ?
#
loop_
_entity_poly.entity_id
_entity_poly.type
_entity_poly.pdbx_seq_one_letter_code
_entity_poly.pdbx_strand_id
1 'polypeptide(L)'
;MHYDIAMRHQQALDTSGITTIAAALHLVEAAITDCRNAGKDPETDPAVVLLARHLGVVCERQPADTVLRRKCMDEIAEIRQNPALRTLAYRGVSYDEAAKRVFHQEGRHAMRRLAEALELDPGSYDVRSDKGGVAISGDITLHGEEVWVRLSLGPFGPDHEVAFRRVRGRDDHFGDRNRWASVNELLAPERFAERLCRELRLSPAPATSARLFG
;
A
#
# COMPACT_ATOMS: atom_id res chain seq x y z
N MET A 1 -22.29 1.97 41.25
CA MET A 1 -21.47 2.83 40.38
C MET A 1 -22.44 3.82 39.74
N HIS A 2 -22.54 5.03 40.30
CA HIS A 2 -23.43 6.08 39.79
C HIS A 2 -22.74 6.63 38.54
N TYR A 3 -23.20 6.26 37.35
CA TYR A 3 -22.72 6.89 36.12
C TYR A 3 -23.06 8.37 36.24
N ASP A 4 -22.06 9.23 36.35
CA ASP A 4 -22.27 10.67 36.43
C ASP A 4 -22.67 11.17 35.03
N ILE A 5 -23.95 10.98 34.71
CA ILE A 5 -24.56 11.37 33.43
C ILE A 5 -24.39 12.87 33.20
N ALA A 6 -24.22 13.68 34.26
CA ALA A 6 -24.07 15.13 34.14
C ALA A 6 -22.68 15.53 33.62
N MET A 7 -21.64 14.71 33.86
CA MET A 7 -20.26 15.02 33.50
C MET A 7 -20.09 15.31 32.00
N ARG A 8 -20.71 14.52 31.11
CA ARG A 8 -20.62 14.76 29.65
C ARG A 8 -21.27 16.07 29.23
N HIS A 9 -22.38 16.43 29.88
CA HIS A 9 -23.10 17.67 29.60
C HIS A 9 -22.29 18.87 30.09
N GLN A 10 -21.61 18.76 31.23
CA GLN A 10 -20.69 19.79 31.71
C GLN A 10 -19.49 19.98 30.77
N GLN A 11 -18.89 18.90 30.30
CA GLN A 11 -17.79 18.96 29.32
C GLN A 11 -18.23 19.56 27.97
N ALA A 12 -19.48 19.32 27.55
CA ALA A 12 -20.03 19.93 26.34
C ALA A 12 -20.32 21.44 26.49
N LEU A 13 -20.50 21.93 27.72
CA LEU A 13 -20.76 23.33 28.00
C LEU A 13 -19.47 24.17 28.12
N ASP A 14 -18.34 23.55 28.48
CA ASP A 14 -17.03 24.22 28.55
C ASP A 14 -15.96 23.47 27.76
N THR A 15 -15.77 23.89 26.51
CA THR A 15 -14.77 23.34 25.59
C THR A 15 -13.55 24.27 25.44
N SER A 16 -13.42 25.31 26.28
CA SER A 16 -12.43 26.39 26.13
C SER A 16 -10.98 25.90 26.10
N GLY A 17 -10.66 24.82 26.83
CA GLY A 17 -9.33 24.20 26.86
C GLY A 17 -9.03 23.25 25.69
N ILE A 18 -10.01 22.97 24.83
CA ILE A 18 -9.92 21.92 23.80
C ILE A 18 -9.61 22.57 22.45
N THR A 19 -8.32 22.59 22.12
CA THR A 19 -7.81 23.33 20.95
C THR A 19 -7.30 22.46 19.81
N THR A 20 -7.21 21.13 20.01
CA THR A 20 -6.68 20.18 19.03
C THR A 20 -7.75 19.24 18.51
N ILE A 21 -7.61 18.81 17.25
CA ILE A 21 -8.55 17.87 16.60
C ILE A 21 -8.61 16.56 17.39
N ALA A 22 -7.46 16.02 17.80
CA ALA A 22 -7.40 14.76 18.54
C ALA A 22 -8.13 14.82 19.90
N ALA A 23 -7.94 15.91 20.66
CA ALA A 23 -8.62 16.08 21.94
C ALA A 23 -10.14 16.26 21.77
N ALA A 24 -10.55 17.04 20.75
CA ALA A 24 -11.97 17.22 20.44
C ALA A 24 -12.62 15.91 19.97
N LEU A 25 -11.95 15.12 19.12
CA LEU A 25 -12.44 13.83 18.66
C LEU A 25 -12.60 12.84 19.83
N HIS A 26 -11.63 12.78 20.73
CA HIS A 26 -11.71 11.93 21.92
C HIS A 26 -12.93 12.28 22.79
N LEU A 27 -13.25 13.56 22.96
CA LEU A 27 -14.45 13.97 23.71
C LEU A 27 -15.74 13.56 23.01
N VAL A 28 -15.80 13.65 21.68
CA VAL A 28 -16.96 13.17 20.90
C VAL A 28 -17.14 11.66 21.08
N GLU A 29 -16.06 10.87 20.98
CA GLU A 29 -16.11 9.41 21.18
C GLU A 29 -16.54 9.03 22.60
N ALA A 30 -16.03 9.72 23.61
CA ALA A 30 -16.42 9.53 25.01
C ALA A 30 -17.90 9.85 25.22
N ALA A 31 -18.38 10.98 24.70
CA ALA A 31 -19.79 11.38 24.82
C ALA A 31 -20.74 10.42 24.10
N ILE A 32 -20.36 9.92 22.92
CA ILE A 32 -21.13 8.89 22.20
C ILE A 32 -21.21 7.60 23.02
N THR A 33 -20.10 7.18 23.62
CA THR A 33 -20.04 5.98 24.47
C THR A 33 -20.96 6.12 25.68
N ASP A 34 -20.89 7.24 26.39
CA ASP A 34 -21.76 7.53 27.53
C ASP A 34 -23.23 7.67 27.13
N CYS A 35 -23.51 8.25 25.96
CA CYS A 35 -24.86 8.35 25.40
C CYS A 35 -25.48 6.96 25.19
N ARG A 36 -24.72 6.06 24.56
CA ARG A 36 -25.14 4.66 24.34
C ARG A 36 -25.33 3.91 25.64
N ASN A 37 -24.42 4.07 26.60
CA ASN A 37 -24.54 3.45 27.92
C ASN A 37 -25.80 3.92 28.68
N ALA A 38 -26.26 5.15 28.41
CA ALA A 38 -27.51 5.68 28.95
C ALA A 38 -28.77 5.30 28.13
N GLY A 39 -28.64 4.47 27.09
CA GLY A 39 -29.75 4.05 26.23
C GLY A 39 -30.33 5.16 25.35
N LYS A 40 -29.58 6.24 25.11
CA LYS A 40 -30.01 7.38 24.29
C LYS A 40 -29.40 7.33 22.89
N ASP A 41 -30.07 7.96 21.93
CA ASP A 41 -29.59 8.11 20.56
C ASP A 41 -28.51 9.21 20.45
N PRO A 42 -27.26 8.88 20.05
CA PRO A 42 -26.18 9.84 19.91
C PRO A 42 -26.44 10.95 18.88
N GLU A 43 -27.23 10.69 17.84
CA GLU A 43 -27.49 11.67 16.77
C GLU A 43 -28.37 12.83 17.25
N THR A 44 -29.06 12.66 18.37
CA THR A 44 -29.96 13.66 18.96
C THR A 44 -29.56 14.10 20.37
N ASP A 45 -28.52 13.50 20.98
CA ASP A 45 -28.05 13.89 22.31
C ASP A 45 -27.36 15.27 22.29
N PRO A 46 -27.79 16.21 23.14
CA PRO A 46 -27.26 17.57 23.12
C PRO A 46 -25.74 17.68 23.36
N ALA A 47 -25.16 16.82 24.22
CA ALA A 47 -23.72 16.87 24.49
C ALA A 47 -22.92 16.41 23.28
N VAL A 48 -23.35 15.32 22.63
CA VAL A 48 -22.72 14.80 21.42
C VAL A 48 -22.74 15.85 20.31
N VAL A 49 -23.91 16.45 20.05
CA VAL A 49 -24.07 17.47 19.01
C VAL A 49 -23.22 18.72 19.30
N LEU A 50 -23.18 19.19 20.55
CA LEU A 50 -22.35 20.34 20.92
C LEU A 50 -20.85 20.07 20.75
N LEU A 51 -20.38 18.89 21.18
CA LEU A 51 -18.98 18.50 21.02
C LEU A 51 -18.60 18.29 19.54
N ALA A 52 -19.48 17.74 18.73
CA ALA A 52 -19.27 17.61 17.28
C ALA A 52 -19.19 18.98 16.59
N ARG A 53 -20.02 19.95 17.01
CA ARG A 53 -19.92 21.34 16.52
C ARG A 53 -18.60 21.98 16.94
N HIS A 54 -18.16 21.76 18.18
CA HIS A 54 -16.85 22.25 18.64
C HIS A 54 -15.69 21.65 17.84
N LEU A 55 -15.75 20.35 17.52
CA LEU A 55 -14.80 19.71 16.61
C LEU A 55 -14.77 20.43 15.24
N GLY A 56 -15.94 20.80 14.70
CA GLY A 56 -16.05 21.65 13.51
C GLY A 56 -15.29 22.97 13.63
N VAL A 57 -15.48 23.72 14.74
CA VAL A 57 -14.76 24.97 15.01
C VAL A 57 -13.24 24.77 15.13
N VAL A 58 -12.81 23.65 15.72
CA VAL A 58 -11.38 23.32 15.80
C VAL A 58 -10.82 23.00 14.40
N CYS A 59 -11.60 22.33 13.55
CA CYS A 59 -11.24 22.05 12.16
C CYS A 59 -11.17 23.32 11.30
N GLU A 60 -12.01 24.33 11.54
CA GLU A 60 -11.97 25.62 10.82
C GLU A 60 -10.65 26.38 10.99
N ARG A 61 -9.84 26.05 12.00
CA ARG A 61 -8.49 26.62 12.21
C ARG A 61 -7.45 26.02 11.25
N GLN A 62 -7.78 24.94 10.56
CA GLN A 62 -6.91 24.28 9.58
C GLN A 62 -6.92 25.04 8.24
N PRO A 63 -5.95 24.76 7.34
CA PRO A 63 -5.97 25.31 6.00
C PRO A 63 -7.26 25.02 5.26
N ALA A 64 -7.61 25.89 4.32
CA ALA A 64 -8.82 25.73 3.52
C ALA A 64 -8.88 24.38 2.79
N ASP A 65 -10.10 23.88 2.62
CA ASP A 65 -10.47 22.66 1.92
C ASP A 65 -9.72 22.41 0.60
N THR A 66 -9.54 23.45 -0.21
CA THR A 66 -8.84 23.38 -1.50
C THR A 66 -7.35 23.09 -1.33
N VAL A 67 -6.71 23.67 -0.31
CA VAL A 67 -5.29 23.46 0.02
C VAL A 67 -5.08 22.04 0.54
N LEU A 68 -5.96 21.57 1.44
CA LEU A 68 -5.86 20.20 1.99
C LEU A 68 -6.04 19.15 0.90
N ARG A 69 -7.05 19.30 0.02
CA ARG A 69 -7.26 18.40 -1.12
C ARG A 69 -6.02 18.36 -2.02
N ARG A 70 -5.43 19.53 -2.31
CA ARG A 70 -4.22 19.59 -3.12
C ARG A 70 -3.06 18.86 -2.46
N LYS A 71 -2.81 19.09 -1.16
CA LYS A 71 -1.78 18.37 -0.41
C LYS A 71 -1.99 16.86 -0.42
N CYS A 72 -3.22 16.38 -0.22
CA CYS A 72 -3.50 14.94 -0.32
C CYS A 72 -3.19 14.39 -1.72
N MET A 73 -3.52 15.13 -2.79
CA MET A 73 -3.17 14.70 -4.15
C MET A 73 -1.67 14.66 -4.40
N ASP A 74 -0.93 15.65 -3.88
CA ASP A 74 0.53 15.71 -4.00
C ASP A 74 1.19 14.58 -3.18
N GLU A 75 0.73 14.30 -1.97
CA GLU A 75 1.18 13.16 -1.15
C GLU A 75 0.85 11.81 -1.80
N ILE A 76 -0.34 11.66 -2.40
CA ILE A 76 -0.70 10.45 -3.17
C ILE A 76 0.23 10.30 -4.37
N ALA A 77 0.54 11.38 -5.07
CA ALA A 77 1.47 11.36 -6.19
C ALA A 77 2.88 10.99 -5.72
N GLU A 78 3.34 11.52 -4.58
CA GLU A 78 4.63 11.20 -3.98
C GLU A 78 4.70 9.74 -3.52
N ILE A 79 3.67 9.21 -2.84
CA ILE A 79 3.60 7.79 -2.44
C ILE A 79 3.65 6.89 -3.67
N ARG A 80 2.95 7.27 -4.74
CA ARG A 80 2.99 6.53 -6.03
C ARG A 80 4.37 6.62 -6.69
N GLN A 81 5.07 7.74 -6.53
CA GLN A 81 6.43 7.96 -7.06
C GLN A 81 7.52 7.34 -6.17
N ASN A 82 7.25 7.14 -4.88
CA ASN A 82 8.17 6.61 -3.88
C ASN A 82 7.49 5.47 -3.11
N PRO A 83 7.25 4.33 -3.77
CA PRO A 83 6.46 3.23 -3.22
C PRO A 83 7.08 2.76 -1.91
N ALA A 84 6.23 2.50 -0.91
CA ALA A 84 6.65 1.92 0.36
C ALA A 84 7.57 0.71 0.17
N LEU A 85 7.44 -0.01 -0.96
CA LEU A 85 8.31 -1.09 -1.40
C LEU A 85 9.81 -0.76 -1.29
N ARG A 86 10.25 0.44 -1.70
CA ARG A 86 11.66 0.85 -1.62
C ARG A 86 12.12 0.98 -0.17
N THR A 87 11.35 1.69 0.65
CA THR A 87 11.63 1.86 2.08
C THR A 87 11.66 0.52 2.81
N LEU A 88 10.70 -0.36 2.50
CA LEU A 88 10.59 -1.68 3.09
C LEU A 88 11.73 -2.60 2.64
N ALA A 89 12.24 -2.45 1.43
CA ALA A 89 13.39 -3.19 0.95
C ALA A 89 14.66 -2.88 1.75
N TYR A 90 14.90 -1.60 2.06
CA TYR A 90 16.06 -1.20 2.87
C TYR A 90 15.88 -1.45 4.37
N ARG A 91 14.68 -1.24 4.91
CA ARG A 91 14.40 -1.41 6.35
C ARG A 91 14.24 -2.87 6.76
N GLY A 92 13.71 -3.71 5.85
CA GLY A 92 13.24 -5.04 6.17
C GLY A 92 11.82 -5.07 6.77
N VAL A 93 11.24 -6.27 6.76
CA VAL A 93 9.86 -6.55 7.21
C VAL A 93 9.75 -7.72 8.20
N SER A 94 10.88 -8.32 8.60
CA SER A 94 10.89 -9.45 9.53
C SER A 94 10.23 -9.06 10.85
N TYR A 95 9.36 -9.95 11.35
CA TYR A 95 8.58 -9.77 12.58
C TYR A 95 7.61 -8.56 12.59
N ASP A 96 7.40 -7.89 11.45
CA ASP A 96 6.44 -6.80 11.29
C ASP A 96 5.35 -7.20 10.29
N GLU A 97 4.22 -7.69 10.81
CA GLU A 97 3.13 -8.21 9.98
C GLU A 97 2.51 -7.13 9.09
N ALA A 98 2.38 -5.90 9.60
CA ALA A 98 1.81 -4.79 8.85
C ALA A 98 2.72 -4.39 7.70
N ALA A 99 4.02 -4.21 7.96
CA ALA A 99 5.02 -3.93 6.93
C ALA A 99 5.09 -5.05 5.89
N LYS A 100 5.03 -6.31 6.32
CA LYS A 100 5.02 -7.47 5.43
C LYS A 100 3.77 -7.50 4.54
N ARG A 101 2.59 -7.19 5.08
CA ARG A 101 1.36 -7.07 4.28
C ARG A 101 1.51 -6.03 3.17
N VAL A 102 2.05 -4.86 3.50
CA VAL A 102 2.32 -3.78 2.53
C VAL A 102 3.35 -4.23 1.49
N PHE A 103 4.46 -4.86 1.91
CA PHE A 103 5.49 -5.38 1.00
C PHE A 103 4.93 -6.33 -0.06
N HIS A 104 4.09 -7.30 0.33
CA HIS A 104 3.47 -8.21 -0.64
C HIS A 104 2.39 -7.56 -1.51
N GLN A 105 1.67 -6.58 -1.01
CA GLN A 105 0.70 -5.84 -1.81
C GLN A 105 1.40 -5.02 -2.90
N GLU A 106 2.36 -4.21 -2.51
CA GLU A 106 3.15 -3.35 -3.40
C GLU A 106 4.01 -4.17 -4.35
N GLY A 107 4.66 -5.24 -3.87
CA GLY A 107 5.46 -6.14 -4.68
C GLY A 107 4.66 -6.81 -5.80
N ARG A 108 3.42 -7.27 -5.52
CA ARG A 108 2.54 -7.81 -6.57
C ARG A 108 2.14 -6.75 -7.59
N HIS A 109 1.89 -5.52 -7.13
CA HIS A 109 1.56 -4.42 -8.05
C HIS A 109 2.75 -4.09 -8.97
N ALA A 110 3.96 -3.99 -8.42
CA ALA A 110 5.18 -3.78 -9.20
C ALA A 110 5.43 -4.90 -10.22
N MET A 111 5.22 -6.17 -9.84
CA MET A 111 5.34 -7.30 -10.77
C MET A 111 4.32 -7.26 -11.92
N ARG A 112 3.09 -6.82 -11.66
CA ARG A 112 2.08 -6.64 -12.73
C ARG A 112 2.47 -5.53 -13.69
N ARG A 113 2.93 -4.39 -13.16
CA ARG A 113 3.46 -3.31 -14.00
C ARG A 113 4.66 -3.75 -14.84
N LEU A 114 5.54 -4.59 -14.30
CA LEU A 114 6.63 -5.18 -15.06
C LEU A 114 6.12 -6.13 -16.16
N ALA A 115 5.12 -6.96 -15.87
CA ALA A 115 4.50 -7.83 -16.87
C ALA A 115 3.85 -7.02 -18.02
N GLU A 116 3.18 -5.90 -17.69
CA GLU A 116 2.64 -4.95 -18.67
C GLU A 116 3.76 -4.32 -19.51
N ALA A 117 4.85 -3.86 -18.89
CA ALA A 117 6.00 -3.27 -19.59
C ALA A 117 6.78 -4.28 -20.45
N LEU A 118 6.71 -5.58 -20.11
CA LEU A 118 7.22 -6.68 -20.92
C LEU A 118 6.26 -7.11 -22.03
N GLU A 119 5.08 -6.49 -22.12
CA GLU A 119 4.02 -6.81 -23.08
C GLU A 119 3.59 -8.29 -23.01
N LEU A 120 3.54 -8.86 -21.80
CA LEU A 120 3.12 -10.25 -21.60
C LEU A 120 1.61 -10.39 -21.79
N ASP A 121 1.19 -11.33 -22.64
CA ASP A 121 -0.21 -11.63 -22.87
C ASP A 121 -0.95 -12.01 -21.57
N PRO A 122 -2.19 -11.53 -21.36
CA PRO A 122 -3.02 -11.98 -20.25
C PRO A 122 -3.18 -13.52 -20.27
N GLY A 123 -2.79 -14.17 -19.18
CA GLY A 123 -2.84 -15.64 -19.04
C GLY A 123 -1.55 -16.37 -19.45
N SER A 124 -0.56 -15.69 -20.05
CA SER A 124 0.76 -16.26 -20.33
C SER A 124 1.74 -16.13 -19.14
N TYR A 125 1.28 -15.55 -18.02
CA TYR A 125 2.07 -15.38 -16.82
C TYR A 125 1.24 -15.50 -15.53
N ASP A 126 1.93 -15.82 -14.43
CA ASP A 126 1.41 -15.75 -13.07
C ASP A 126 2.19 -14.76 -12.22
N VAL A 127 1.49 -14.03 -11.36
CA VAL A 127 2.10 -13.30 -10.24
C VAL A 127 1.68 -13.97 -8.94
N ARG A 128 2.63 -14.69 -8.32
CA ARG A 128 2.43 -15.43 -7.07
C ARG A 128 3.08 -14.69 -5.91
N SER A 129 2.48 -14.81 -4.73
CA SER A 129 3.00 -14.22 -3.50
C SER A 129 2.99 -15.28 -2.42
N ASP A 130 4.16 -15.69 -1.96
CA ASP A 130 4.36 -16.56 -0.81
C ASP A 130 4.88 -15.74 0.35
N LYS A 131 4.10 -15.64 1.43
CA LYS A 131 4.51 -14.86 2.60
C LYS A 131 5.64 -15.55 3.37
N GLY A 132 5.75 -16.87 3.35
CA GLY A 132 6.66 -17.58 4.25
C GLY A 132 6.47 -17.26 5.74
N GLY A 133 7.43 -17.68 6.57
CA GLY A 133 7.38 -17.48 8.03
C GLY A 133 7.65 -16.05 8.49
N VAL A 134 7.33 -15.73 9.75
CA VAL A 134 7.43 -14.37 10.32
C VAL A 134 8.84 -13.76 10.28
N ALA A 135 9.89 -14.58 10.25
CA ALA A 135 11.29 -14.15 10.27
C ALA A 135 11.85 -13.70 8.90
N ILE A 136 11.14 -13.99 7.80
CA ILE A 136 11.58 -13.69 6.43
C ILE A 136 10.57 -12.80 5.73
N SER A 137 10.98 -12.14 4.63
CA SER A 137 10.04 -11.36 3.81
C SER A 137 9.04 -12.24 3.07
N GLY A 138 9.38 -13.49 2.77
CA GLY A 138 8.71 -14.25 1.72
C GLY A 138 9.11 -13.75 0.33
N ASP A 139 8.43 -14.29 -0.68
CA ASP A 139 8.75 -14.08 -2.10
C ASP A 139 7.51 -13.59 -2.87
N ILE A 140 7.73 -12.67 -3.81
CA ILE A 140 6.76 -12.32 -4.85
C ILE A 140 7.40 -12.66 -6.19
N THR A 141 6.73 -13.49 -6.98
CA THR A 141 7.27 -14.06 -8.21
C THR A 141 6.37 -13.75 -9.40
N LEU A 142 6.94 -13.15 -10.44
CA LEU A 142 6.40 -13.13 -11.80
C LEU A 142 7.01 -14.32 -12.57
N HIS A 143 6.17 -15.19 -13.12
CA HIS A 143 6.61 -16.33 -13.92
C HIS A 143 5.80 -16.37 -15.21
N GLY A 144 6.45 -16.10 -16.35
CA GLY A 144 5.88 -16.24 -17.69
C GLY A 144 6.58 -17.33 -18.49
N GLU A 145 6.26 -17.41 -19.78
CA GLU A 145 6.79 -18.45 -20.68
C GLU A 145 8.32 -18.40 -20.86
N GLU A 146 8.92 -17.21 -20.86
CA GLU A 146 10.37 -17.06 -21.06
C GLU A 146 11.10 -16.37 -19.91
N VAL A 147 10.37 -15.85 -18.92
CA VAL A 147 10.92 -15.00 -17.87
C VAL A 147 10.43 -15.41 -16.49
N TRP A 148 11.35 -15.42 -15.54
CA TRP A 148 11.06 -15.57 -14.12
C TRP A 148 11.75 -14.45 -13.36
N VAL A 149 10.99 -13.75 -12.52
CA VAL A 149 11.44 -12.63 -11.69
C VAL A 149 10.92 -12.84 -10.27
N ARG A 150 11.78 -12.74 -9.27
CA ARG A 150 11.43 -12.86 -7.85
C ARG A 150 11.95 -11.67 -7.07
N LEU A 151 11.06 -11.05 -6.32
CA LEU A 151 11.37 -10.07 -5.30
C LEU A 151 11.39 -10.74 -3.91
N SER A 152 12.48 -10.56 -3.18
CA SER A 152 12.71 -11.11 -1.84
C SER A 152 13.73 -10.26 -1.07
N LEU A 153 13.52 -10.04 0.23
CA LEU A 153 14.49 -9.35 1.10
C LEU A 153 15.39 -10.39 1.75
N GLY A 154 16.26 -10.98 0.92
CA GLY A 154 17.21 -12.01 1.31
C GLY A 154 18.49 -11.44 1.93
N PRO A 155 19.43 -12.32 2.33
CA PRO A 155 20.67 -11.92 3.01
C PRO A 155 21.70 -11.24 2.10
N PHE A 156 21.42 -11.09 0.80
CA PHE A 156 22.37 -10.56 -0.19
C PHE A 156 22.54 -9.03 -0.11
N GLY A 157 21.80 -8.37 0.78
CA GLY A 157 21.92 -6.94 1.02
C GLY A 157 21.32 -6.08 -0.10
N PRO A 158 21.53 -4.76 -0.02
CA PRO A 158 21.02 -3.80 -0.99
C PRO A 158 21.39 -4.15 -2.45
N ASP A 159 20.51 -3.76 -3.37
CA ASP A 159 20.66 -3.90 -4.82
C ASP A 159 20.59 -5.34 -5.36
N HIS A 160 20.18 -6.29 -4.52
CA HIS A 160 20.02 -7.72 -4.85
C HIS A 160 18.65 -8.27 -4.43
N GLU A 161 17.64 -7.41 -4.25
CA GLU A 161 16.31 -7.84 -3.82
C GLU A 161 15.55 -8.55 -4.94
N VAL A 162 15.92 -8.30 -6.19
CA VAL A 162 15.25 -8.84 -7.38
C VAL A 162 16.17 -9.83 -8.08
N ALA A 163 15.80 -11.10 -8.05
CA ALA A 163 16.42 -12.15 -8.85
C ALA A 163 15.63 -12.35 -10.15
N PHE A 164 16.29 -12.43 -11.29
CA PHE A 164 15.64 -12.72 -12.55
C PHE A 164 16.46 -13.67 -13.43
N ARG A 165 15.77 -14.45 -14.26
CA ARG A 165 16.38 -15.42 -15.18
C ARG A 165 15.44 -15.76 -16.32
N ARG A 166 16.01 -16.37 -17.35
CA ARG A 166 15.25 -16.96 -18.45
C ARG A 166 14.74 -18.32 -18.00
N VAL A 167 13.53 -18.66 -18.40
CA VAL A 167 12.92 -19.98 -18.23
C VAL A 167 12.40 -20.49 -19.56
N ARG A 168 12.03 -21.77 -19.62
CA ARG A 168 11.38 -22.39 -20.79
C ARG A 168 10.03 -22.98 -20.38
N GLY A 169 9.02 -22.13 -20.42
CA GLY A 169 7.66 -22.44 -20.02
C GLY A 169 7.39 -22.21 -18.53
N ARG A 170 6.10 -22.27 -18.20
CA ARG A 170 5.60 -22.04 -16.82
C ARG A 170 5.90 -23.18 -15.84
N ASP A 171 6.25 -24.36 -16.34
CA ASP A 171 6.64 -25.51 -15.51
C ASP A 171 8.17 -25.55 -15.23
N ASP A 172 8.95 -24.70 -15.91
CA ASP A 172 10.38 -24.59 -15.65
C ASP A 172 10.65 -23.72 -14.41
N HIS A 173 10.95 -24.40 -13.30
CA HIS A 173 11.29 -23.77 -12.03
C HIS A 173 12.80 -23.63 -11.78
N PHE A 174 13.64 -24.13 -12.67
CA PHE A 174 15.10 -24.04 -12.54
C PHE A 174 15.63 -22.86 -13.37
N GLY A 175 15.23 -22.77 -14.64
CA GLY A 175 15.69 -21.76 -15.58
C GLY A 175 17.20 -21.71 -15.76
N ASP A 176 17.65 -20.63 -16.39
CA ASP A 176 19.07 -20.29 -16.55
C ASP A 176 19.66 -19.69 -15.25
N ARG A 177 20.90 -19.21 -15.33
CA ARG A 177 21.59 -18.53 -14.22
C ARG A 177 20.81 -17.30 -13.74
N ASN A 178 20.65 -17.18 -12.42
CA ASN A 178 20.13 -15.98 -11.78
C ASN A 178 21.01 -14.75 -12.06
N ARG A 179 20.35 -13.66 -12.42
CA ARG A 179 20.88 -12.29 -12.38
C ARG A 179 20.16 -11.50 -11.31
N TRP A 180 20.75 -10.38 -10.93
CA TRP A 180 20.28 -9.56 -9.81
C TRP A 180 20.06 -8.12 -10.24
N ALA A 181 19.07 -7.49 -9.59
CA ALA A 181 18.69 -6.11 -9.76
C ALA A 181 18.21 -5.54 -8.42
N SER A 182 18.24 -4.22 -8.34
CA SER A 182 17.70 -3.50 -7.18
C SER A 182 16.18 -3.40 -7.23
N VAL A 183 15.55 -3.19 -6.07
CA VAL A 183 14.14 -2.78 -6.00
C VAL A 183 13.86 -1.52 -6.82
N ASN A 184 14.82 -0.59 -6.94
CA ASN A 184 14.64 0.65 -7.69
C ASN A 184 14.48 0.39 -9.19
N GLU A 185 15.16 -0.63 -9.72
CA GLU A 185 14.99 -1.04 -11.11
C GLU A 185 13.59 -1.63 -11.33
N LEU A 186 13.11 -2.49 -10.42
CA LEU A 186 11.74 -3.01 -10.49
C LEU A 186 10.68 -1.90 -10.45
N LEU A 187 10.96 -0.80 -9.75
CA LEU A 187 10.06 0.37 -9.68
C LEU A 187 10.10 1.26 -10.93
N ALA A 188 11.04 1.00 -11.87
CA ALA A 188 11.12 1.62 -13.19
C ALA A 188 10.86 0.56 -14.29
N PRO A 189 9.61 0.07 -14.41
CA PRO A 189 9.30 -1.16 -15.13
C PRO A 189 9.66 -1.12 -16.62
N GLU A 190 9.53 0.03 -17.29
CA GLU A 190 9.85 0.18 -18.72
C GLU A 190 11.37 -0.02 -18.96
N ARG A 191 12.20 0.69 -18.20
CA ARG A 191 13.66 0.56 -18.27
C ARG A 191 14.13 -0.84 -17.85
N PHE A 192 13.44 -1.45 -16.88
CA PHE A 192 13.79 -2.79 -16.43
C PHE A 192 13.38 -3.86 -17.44
N ALA A 193 12.21 -3.74 -18.09
CA ALA A 193 11.78 -4.60 -19.18
C ALA A 193 12.79 -4.58 -20.34
N GLU A 194 13.26 -3.40 -20.77
CA GLU A 194 14.31 -3.28 -21.79
C GLU A 194 15.59 -4.05 -21.41
N ARG A 195 16.01 -3.95 -20.14
CA ARG A 195 17.16 -4.69 -19.62
C ARG A 195 16.91 -6.20 -19.64
N LEU A 196 15.74 -6.66 -19.20
CA LEU A 196 15.35 -8.07 -19.21
C LEU A 196 15.38 -8.63 -20.63
N CYS A 197 14.74 -7.96 -21.58
CA CYS A 197 14.72 -8.36 -22.98
C CYS A 197 16.14 -8.49 -23.55
N ARG A 198 17.00 -7.50 -23.30
CA ARG A 198 18.40 -7.49 -23.77
C ARG A 198 19.24 -8.60 -23.13
N GLU A 199 19.20 -8.73 -21.81
CA GLU A 199 20.10 -9.64 -21.10
C GLU A 199 19.62 -11.10 -21.22
N LEU A 200 18.32 -11.35 -21.16
CA LEU A 200 17.74 -12.70 -21.25
C LEU A 200 17.50 -13.15 -22.69
N ARG A 201 17.62 -12.23 -23.67
CA ARG A 201 17.32 -12.46 -25.09
C ARG A 201 15.89 -12.99 -25.27
N LEU A 202 14.93 -12.34 -24.61
CA LEU A 202 13.51 -12.70 -24.68
C LEU A 202 13.04 -12.54 -26.13
N SER A 203 12.10 -13.38 -26.54
CA SER A 203 11.46 -13.22 -27.85
C SER A 203 10.64 -11.94 -27.85
N PRO A 204 10.59 -11.20 -28.98
CA PRO A 204 9.68 -10.06 -29.10
C PRO A 204 8.24 -10.56 -28.90
N ALA A 205 7.41 -9.74 -28.25
CA ALA A 205 5.99 -10.03 -28.15
C ALA A 205 5.43 -10.32 -29.55
N PRO A 206 4.62 -11.39 -29.73
CA PRO A 206 4.04 -11.67 -31.02
C PRO A 206 3.22 -10.45 -31.44
N ALA A 207 3.53 -9.87 -32.60
CA ALA A 207 2.75 -8.77 -33.14
C ALA A 207 1.28 -9.23 -33.20
N THR A 208 0.42 -8.58 -32.42
CA THR A 208 -1.01 -8.86 -32.44
C THR A 208 -1.47 -8.73 -33.88
N SER A 209 -1.77 -9.86 -34.52
CA SER A 209 -2.39 -9.88 -35.84
C SER A 209 -3.63 -9.02 -35.74
N ALA A 210 -3.59 -7.86 -36.38
CA ALA A 210 -4.76 -7.02 -36.58
C ALA A 210 -5.83 -7.92 -37.19
N ARG A 211 -6.80 -8.28 -36.36
CA ARG A 211 -7.96 -9.06 -36.78
C ARG A 211 -8.73 -8.19 -37.77
N LEU A 212 -8.38 -8.36 -39.05
CA LEU A 212 -9.24 -8.02 -40.18
C LEU A 212 -10.50 -8.87 -40.03
N PHE A 213 -11.53 -8.30 -39.42
CA PHE A 213 -12.90 -8.76 -39.60
C PHE A 213 -13.62 -7.71 -40.42
N GLY A 214 -13.89 -8.09 -41.67
CA GLY A 214 -15.01 -7.57 -42.45
C GLY A 214 -16.31 -8.28 -42.09
#